data_AF-A0A537NTX4-F1
#
_entry.id   AF-A0A537NTX4-F1
#
_cell.length_a   1.000
_cell.length_b   1.000
_cell.length_c   1.000
_cell.angle_alpha   90.00
_cell.angle_beta   90.00
_cell.angle_gamma   90.00
#
_symmetry.space_group_name_H-M   'P 1'
#
loop_
_entity.id
_entity.type
_entity.pdbx_description
1 polymer ?
#
loop_
_entity_poly.entity_id
_entity_poly.type
_entity_poly.pdbx_seq_one_letter_code
_entity_poly.pdbx_strand_id
1 'polypeptide(L)'
;FVSNAKKDDVNAALEAAHLPRDTVTLVFNPIVVNTGSKLIAIDTGYGAAEAKPNTTHGQYQQNLAAAGIDARAIDTVIISHYHADHVNGLLGADDKPAFPNAEILVPAAEHKFWMDDGEMSRASPGRMQGLFKDNRRVMSGEIL
;
A
#
# COMPACT_ATOMS: atom_id res chain seq x y z
N PHE A 1 7.88 0.35 17.41
CA PHE A 1 8.20 0.13 16.00
C PHE A 1 9.19 -1.04 15.86
N VAL A 2 10.40 -0.92 16.39
CA VAL A 2 11.31 -2.06 16.61
C VAL A 2 10.98 -2.69 17.97
N SER A 3 10.38 -3.89 17.99
CA SER A 3 9.85 -4.52 19.22
C SER A 3 10.84 -5.46 19.91
N ASN A 4 11.90 -5.86 19.22
CA ASN A 4 12.88 -6.86 19.67
C ASN A 4 14.23 -6.26 20.10
N ALA A 5 14.32 -4.95 20.30
CA ALA A 5 15.54 -4.25 20.72
C ALA A 5 15.24 -3.14 21.74
N LYS A 6 16.21 -2.79 22.58
CA LYS A 6 16.08 -1.63 23.49
C LYS A 6 16.16 -0.34 22.68
N LYS A 7 15.47 0.69 23.15
CA LYS A 7 15.45 2.01 22.49
C LYS A 7 16.85 2.61 22.30
N ASP A 8 17.72 2.47 23.31
CA ASP A 8 19.08 3.01 23.25
C ASP A 8 19.93 2.30 22.19
N ASP A 9 19.76 0.98 22.02
CA ASP A 9 20.45 0.21 20.98
C ASP A 9 20.00 0.66 19.59
N VAL A 10 18.70 0.90 19.40
CA VAL A 10 18.13 1.44 18.15
C VAL A 10 18.69 2.84 17.87
N ASN A 11 18.73 3.70 18.88
CA ASN A 11 19.25 5.07 18.73
C ASN A 11 20.75 5.08 18.39
N ALA A 12 21.55 4.22 19.02
CA ALA A 12 22.97 4.09 18.70
C ALA A 12 23.18 3.62 17.25
N ALA A 13 22.35 2.69 16.76
CA ALA A 13 22.39 2.24 15.37
C ALA A 13 21.99 3.35 14.38
N LEU A 14 20.98 4.17 14.71
CA LEU A 14 20.58 5.31 13.89
C LEU A 14 21.71 6.35 13.79
N GLU A 15 22.34 6.69 14.91
CA GLU A 15 23.48 7.63 14.93
C GLU A 15 24.68 7.12 14.13
N ALA A 16 25.01 5.83 14.27
CA ALA A 16 26.08 5.20 13.50
C ALA A 16 25.80 5.25 11.98
N ALA A 17 24.51 5.28 11.58
CA ALA A 17 24.07 5.46 10.20
C ALA A 17 23.86 6.93 9.80
N HIS A 18 24.22 7.89 10.66
CA HIS A 18 24.00 9.33 10.47
C HIS A 18 22.52 9.73 10.31
N LEU A 19 21.61 8.99 10.95
CA LEU A 19 20.18 9.25 10.98
C LEU A 19 19.75 9.93 12.30
N PRO A 20 18.61 10.64 12.33
CA PRO A 20 18.10 11.25 13.56
C PRO A 20 17.84 10.22 14.65
N ARG A 21 18.15 10.58 15.90
CA ARG A 21 17.71 9.81 17.07
C ARG A 21 16.19 9.81 17.18
N ASP A 22 15.66 8.79 17.85
CA ASP A 22 14.26 8.63 18.25
C ASP A 22 13.25 8.56 17.08
N THR A 23 13.70 8.70 15.84
CA THR A 23 12.87 8.75 14.63
C THR A 23 13.41 7.80 13.58
N VAL A 24 12.52 6.97 13.03
CA VAL A 24 12.81 6.16 11.84
C VAL A 24 11.86 6.60 10.74
N THR A 25 12.41 7.15 9.66
CA THR A 25 11.64 7.46 8.46
C THR A 25 11.55 6.21 7.60
N LEU A 26 10.33 5.71 7.40
CA LEU A 26 10.08 4.65 6.44
C LEU A 26 9.75 5.28 5.10
N VAL A 27 10.57 4.96 4.11
CA VAL A 27 10.33 5.39 2.74
C VAL A 27 9.60 4.26 2.03
N PHE A 28 8.47 4.61 1.42
CA PHE A 28 7.71 3.69 0.60
C PHE A 28 7.74 4.17 -0.84
N ASN A 29 8.22 3.32 -1.75
CA ASN A 29 8.47 3.65 -3.14
C ASN A 29 7.74 2.66 -4.07
N PRO A 30 6.46 2.89 -4.39
CA PRO A 30 5.81 2.23 -5.51
C PRO A 30 6.60 2.47 -6.80
N ILE A 31 6.56 1.51 -7.71
CA ILE A 31 7.34 1.55 -8.94
C ILE A 31 6.39 1.48 -10.14
N VAL A 32 6.66 2.28 -11.17
CA VAL A 32 6.06 2.10 -12.49
C VAL A 32 7.11 1.63 -13.47
N VAL A 33 6.82 0.55 -14.18
CA VAL A 33 7.67 -0.04 -15.22
C VAL A 33 6.99 0.15 -16.57
N ASN A 34 7.66 0.85 -17.48
CA ASN A 34 7.25 0.92 -18.88
C ASN A 34 8.10 -0.06 -19.70
N THR A 35 7.47 -1.12 -20.22
CA THR A 35 8.15 -2.15 -21.03
C THR A 35 8.24 -1.79 -22.51
N GLY A 36 7.70 -0.64 -22.91
CA GLY A 36 7.49 -0.22 -24.30
C GLY A 36 6.14 -0.68 -24.86
N SER A 37 5.59 -1.80 -24.38
CA SER A 37 4.27 -2.32 -24.79
C SER A 37 3.22 -2.30 -23.69
N LYS A 38 3.64 -2.20 -22.43
CA LYS A 38 2.76 -2.10 -21.26
C LYS A 38 3.32 -1.11 -20.25
N LEU A 39 2.42 -0.51 -19.50
CA LEU A 39 2.69 0.27 -18.30
C LEU A 39 2.21 -0.49 -17.06
N ILE A 40 3.13 -0.83 -16.18
CA ILE A 40 2.89 -1.70 -15.02
C ILE A 40 3.18 -0.94 -13.74
N ALA A 41 2.21 -0.83 -12.83
CA ALA A 41 2.43 -0.35 -11.48
C ALA A 41 2.70 -1.51 -10.52
N ILE A 42 3.66 -1.35 -9.61
CA ILE A 42 3.96 -2.29 -8.53
C ILE A 42 3.69 -1.56 -7.21
N ASP A 43 2.68 -2.05 -6.50
CA ASP A 43 2.04 -1.42 -5.35
C ASP A 43 1.45 -0.02 -5.63
N THR A 44 0.61 0.47 -4.70
CA THR A 44 -0.23 1.66 -4.96
C THR A 44 -0.28 2.70 -3.84
N GLY A 45 0.45 2.49 -2.74
CA GLY A 45 0.42 3.43 -1.61
C GLY A 45 -0.78 3.24 -0.70
N TYR A 46 -0.83 4.08 0.34
CA TYR A 46 -1.97 4.22 1.26
C TYR A 46 -3.27 4.71 0.59
N GLY A 47 -3.22 5.09 -0.67
CA GLY A 47 -4.35 5.65 -1.43
C GLY A 47 -4.64 7.13 -1.16
N ALA A 48 -5.40 7.72 -2.08
CA ALA A 48 -5.65 9.16 -2.11
C ALA A 48 -6.49 9.66 -0.92
N ALA A 49 -7.29 8.79 -0.30
CA ALA A 49 -8.06 9.13 0.90
C ALA A 49 -7.18 9.45 2.13
N GLU A 50 -5.93 8.98 2.15
CA GLU A 50 -4.97 9.24 3.23
C GLU A 50 -4.08 10.47 2.98
N ALA A 51 -4.21 11.13 1.83
CA ALA A 51 -3.54 12.39 1.52
C ALA A 51 -4.21 13.58 2.25
N LYS A 52 -4.03 13.65 3.57
CA LYS A 52 -4.61 14.68 4.45
C LYS A 52 -3.57 15.78 4.74
N PRO A 53 -3.99 16.99 5.16
CA PRO A 53 -3.05 18.02 5.58
C PRO A 53 -2.11 17.49 6.68
N ASN A 54 -0.82 17.78 6.53
CA ASN A 54 0.26 17.33 7.43
C ASN A 54 0.55 15.81 7.42
N THR A 55 0.06 15.04 6.43
CA THR A 55 0.56 13.68 6.19
C THR A 55 1.64 13.66 5.12
N THR A 56 2.53 12.67 5.20
CA THR A 56 3.63 12.46 4.24
C THR A 56 3.39 11.22 3.38
N HIS A 57 2.15 10.74 3.30
CA HIS A 57 1.75 9.53 2.57
C HIS A 57 0.45 9.77 1.78
N GLY A 58 0.02 8.78 0.99
CA GLY A 58 -1.16 8.90 0.11
C GLY A 58 -0.91 9.71 -1.17
N GLN A 59 0.34 10.05 -1.45
CA GLN A 59 0.73 10.94 -2.56
C GLN A 59 0.89 10.22 -3.91
N TYR A 60 0.70 8.89 -3.96
CA TYR A 60 1.06 8.08 -5.14
C TYR A 60 0.37 8.56 -6.42
N GLN A 61 -0.94 8.78 -6.40
CA GLN A 61 -1.72 9.24 -7.55
C GLN A 61 -1.30 10.65 -8.01
N GLN A 62 -0.94 11.52 -7.07
CA GLN A 62 -0.42 12.86 -7.39
C GLN A 62 0.98 12.76 -8.03
N ASN A 63 1.82 11.84 -7.53
CA ASN A 63 3.15 11.60 -8.07
C ASN A 63 3.12 10.96 -9.47
N LEU A 64 2.15 10.08 -9.76
CA LEU A 64 1.91 9.58 -11.13
C LEU A 64 1.63 10.73 -12.09
N ALA A 65 0.68 11.61 -11.73
CA ALA A 65 0.34 12.77 -12.55
C ALA A 65 1.53 13.72 -12.74
N ALA A 66 2.30 13.97 -11.68
CA ALA A 66 3.51 14.79 -11.74
C ALA A 66 4.61 14.17 -12.63
N ALA A 67 4.67 12.84 -12.72
CA ALA A 67 5.54 12.11 -13.64
C ALA A 67 5.00 12.05 -15.09
N GLY A 68 3.84 12.65 -15.37
CA GLY A 68 3.20 12.61 -16.69
C GLY A 68 2.50 11.28 -16.99
N ILE A 69 2.20 10.48 -15.96
CA ILE A 69 1.55 9.18 -16.08
C ILE A 69 0.08 9.32 -15.70
N ASP A 70 -0.81 9.08 -16.67
CA ASP A 70 -2.24 8.93 -16.42
C ASP A 70 -2.51 7.54 -15.82
N ALA A 71 -3.17 7.47 -14.67
CA ALA A 71 -3.52 6.19 -14.04
C ALA A 71 -4.41 5.31 -14.93
N ARG A 72 -5.18 5.91 -15.86
CA ARG A 72 -5.97 5.18 -16.87
C ARG A 72 -5.11 4.53 -17.96
N ALA A 73 -3.85 4.94 -18.11
CA ALA A 73 -2.92 4.36 -19.06
C ALA A 73 -2.15 3.16 -18.49
N ILE A 74 -2.32 2.85 -17.20
CA ILE A 74 -1.73 1.66 -16.58
C ILE A 74 -2.50 0.43 -17.04
N ASP A 75 -1.79 -0.54 -17.62
CA ASP A 75 -2.34 -1.80 -18.13
C ASP A 75 -2.43 -2.87 -17.05
N THR A 76 -1.56 -2.81 -16.05
CA THR A 76 -1.47 -3.84 -15.01
C THR A 76 -1.01 -3.22 -13.70
N VAL A 77 -1.65 -3.60 -12.60
CA VAL A 77 -1.19 -3.31 -11.23
C VAL A 77 -0.83 -4.62 -10.55
N ILE A 78 0.38 -4.72 -10.03
CA ILE A 78 0.86 -5.87 -9.26
C ILE A 78 0.93 -5.45 -7.79
N ILE A 79 0.21 -6.13 -6.92
CA ILE A 79 0.27 -5.92 -5.48
C ILE A 79 1.20 -6.95 -4.86
N SER A 80 2.19 -6.50 -4.08
CA SER A 80 3.12 -7.39 -3.41
C SER A 80 2.48 -8.14 -2.24
N HIS A 81 1.65 -7.45 -1.44
CA HIS A 81 0.87 -7.99 -0.32
C HIS A 81 -0.18 -6.97 0.14
N TYR A 82 -1.06 -7.37 1.07
CA TYR A 82 -2.28 -6.61 1.40
C TYR A 82 -2.11 -5.70 2.64
N HIS A 83 -0.91 -5.15 2.87
CA HIS A 83 -0.81 -4.06 3.83
C HIS A 83 -1.37 -2.77 3.24
N ALA A 84 -1.91 -1.91 4.10
CA ALA A 84 -2.61 -0.69 3.72
C ALA A 84 -1.74 0.25 2.86
N ASP A 85 -0.43 0.31 3.14
CA ASP A 85 0.54 1.08 2.35
C ASP A 85 0.76 0.55 0.93
N HIS A 86 0.27 -0.64 0.59
CA HIS A 86 0.45 -1.25 -0.72
C HIS A 86 -0.86 -1.31 -1.50
N VAL A 87 -1.95 -1.70 -0.84
CA VAL A 87 -3.21 -2.10 -1.48
C VAL A 87 -4.25 -0.99 -1.53
N ASN A 88 -4.23 -0.03 -0.60
CA ASN A 88 -5.32 0.93 -0.47
C ASN A 88 -5.38 1.94 -1.62
N GLY A 89 -4.28 2.15 -2.34
CA GLY A 89 -4.25 2.98 -3.53
C GLY A 89 -4.91 2.39 -4.77
N LEU A 90 -5.41 1.16 -4.71
CA LEU A 90 -6.32 0.61 -5.72
C LEU A 90 -7.62 1.40 -5.81
N LEU A 91 -8.01 2.09 -4.73
CA LEU A 91 -9.17 2.96 -4.69
C LEU A 91 -8.77 4.44 -4.68
N GLY A 92 -9.54 5.25 -5.41
CA GLY A 92 -9.52 6.69 -5.35
C GLY A 92 -10.14 7.23 -4.06
N ALA A 93 -10.07 8.54 -3.86
CA ALA A 93 -10.68 9.19 -2.68
C ALA A 93 -12.23 9.10 -2.67
N ASP A 94 -12.85 8.76 -3.80
CA ASP A 94 -14.28 8.52 -3.96
C ASP A 94 -14.67 7.03 -3.87
N ASP A 95 -13.74 6.18 -3.43
CA ASP A 95 -13.89 4.73 -3.30
C ASP A 95 -14.13 3.98 -4.61
N LYS A 96 -13.78 4.57 -5.75
CA LYS A 96 -13.81 3.93 -7.06
C LYS A 96 -12.44 3.42 -7.49
N PRO A 97 -12.34 2.49 -8.45
CA PRO A 97 -11.07 2.03 -8.99
C PRO A 97 -10.18 3.19 -9.46
N ALA A 98 -8.97 3.27 -8.91
CA ALA A 98 -7.97 4.28 -9.30
C ALA A 98 -7.31 3.96 -10.66
N PHE A 99 -7.33 2.68 -11.07
CA PHE A 99 -6.74 2.16 -12.29
C PHE A 99 -7.80 1.43 -13.14
N PRO A 100 -8.78 2.15 -13.72
CA PRO A 100 -10.00 1.55 -14.28
C PRO A 100 -9.79 0.65 -15.50
N ASN A 101 -8.62 0.69 -16.13
CA ASN A 101 -8.29 -0.14 -17.30
C ASN A 101 -7.28 -1.26 -16.98
N ALA A 102 -6.79 -1.31 -15.75
CA ALA A 102 -5.70 -2.21 -15.39
C ALA A 102 -6.22 -3.59 -14.96
N GLU A 103 -5.51 -4.64 -15.38
CA GLU A 103 -5.61 -5.95 -14.73
C GLU A 103 -4.92 -5.88 -13.36
N ILE A 104 -5.60 -6.32 -12.31
CA ILE A 104 -5.05 -6.33 -10.94
C ILE A 104 -4.53 -7.73 -10.62
N LEU A 105 -3.22 -7.85 -10.39
CA LEU A 105 -2.54 -9.08 -10.07
C LEU A 105 -2.14 -9.11 -8.59
N VAL A 106 -2.55 -10.17 -7.90
CA VAL A 106 -2.33 -10.37 -6.46
C VAL A 106 -1.79 -11.78 -6.17
N PRO A 107 -1.01 -11.98 -5.10
CA PRO A 107 -0.57 -13.31 -4.71
C PRO A 107 -1.77 -14.14 -4.23
N ALA A 108 -1.97 -15.32 -4.81
CA ALA A 108 -3.10 -16.18 -4.47
C ALA A 108 -3.17 -16.54 -2.97
N ALA A 109 -2.01 -16.70 -2.32
CA ALA A 109 -1.93 -16.98 -0.89
C ALA A 109 -2.40 -15.81 -0.02
N GLU A 110 -1.99 -14.58 -0.36
CA GLU A 110 -2.47 -13.35 0.30
C GLU A 110 -3.97 -13.20 0.11
N HIS A 111 -4.44 -13.29 -1.13
CA HIS A 111 -5.87 -13.16 -1.44
C HIS A 111 -6.70 -14.18 -0.66
N LYS A 112 -6.30 -15.45 -0.66
CA LYS A 112 -6.96 -16.50 0.11
C LYS A 112 -7.01 -16.16 1.59
N PHE A 113 -5.90 -15.73 2.19
CA PHE A 113 -5.86 -15.41 3.61
C PHE A 113 -6.84 -14.29 3.96
N TRP A 114 -6.76 -13.15 3.29
CA TRP A 114 -7.55 -11.96 3.63
C TRP A 114 -9.05 -12.09 3.31
N MET A 115 -9.41 -12.96 2.36
CA MET A 115 -10.80 -13.23 2.00
C MET A 115 -11.44 -14.37 2.80
N ASP A 116 -10.67 -15.12 3.60
CA ASP A 116 -11.19 -16.26 4.37
C ASP A 116 -11.89 -15.82 5.67
N ASP A 117 -13.15 -16.26 5.86
CA ASP A 117 -13.94 -15.96 7.06
C ASP A 117 -13.38 -16.64 8.32
N GLY A 118 -12.79 -17.82 8.17
CA GLY A 118 -12.13 -18.52 9.25
C GLY A 118 -10.94 -17.74 9.78
N GLU A 119 -10.06 -17.26 8.90
CA GLU A 119 -8.92 -16.42 9.26
C GLU A 119 -9.37 -15.12 9.93
N MET A 120 -10.37 -14.45 9.36
CA MET A 120 -10.93 -13.24 9.96
C MET A 120 -11.52 -13.49 11.35
N SER A 121 -12.20 -14.63 11.57
CA SER A 121 -12.77 -14.99 12.87
C SER A 121 -11.71 -15.27 13.94
N ARG A 122 -10.53 -15.75 13.53
CA ARG A 122 -9.37 -15.97 14.42
C ARG A 122 -8.55 -14.72 14.67
N ALA A 123 -8.75 -13.66 13.89
CA ALA A 123 -8.00 -12.43 14.00
C ALA A 123 -8.20 -11.75 15.36
N SER A 124 -7.10 -11.31 15.97
CA SER A 124 -7.12 -10.56 17.21
C SER A 124 -8.04 -9.32 17.08
N PRO A 125 -8.92 -9.05 18.07
CA PRO A 125 -9.78 -7.87 18.05
C PRO A 125 -8.99 -6.57 17.84
N GLY A 126 -9.64 -5.59 17.20
CA GLY A 126 -9.03 -4.30 16.89
C GLY A 126 -8.33 -4.30 15.54
N ARG A 127 -7.00 -4.04 15.53
CA ARG A 127 -6.24 -3.76 14.30
C ARG A 127 -6.40 -4.84 13.23
N MET A 128 -6.17 -6.11 13.57
CA MET A 128 -6.20 -7.19 12.57
C MET A 128 -7.59 -7.35 11.95
N GLN A 129 -8.66 -7.37 12.75
CA GLN A 129 -10.03 -7.40 12.22
C GLN A 129 -10.34 -6.19 11.34
N GLY A 130 -9.80 -5.01 11.67
CA GLY A 130 -9.89 -3.82 10.82
C GLY A 130 -9.23 -4.01 9.47
N LEU A 131 -8.01 -4.59 9.44
CA LEU A 131 -7.29 -4.89 8.20
C LEU A 131 -8.05 -5.90 7.32
N PHE A 132 -8.63 -6.95 7.91
CA PHE A 132 -9.49 -7.88 7.16
C PHE A 132 -10.68 -7.17 6.50
N LYS A 133 -11.38 -6.30 7.23
CA LYS A 133 -12.51 -5.54 6.69
C LYS A 133 -12.09 -4.58 5.58
N ASP A 134 -10.99 -3.87 5.78
CA ASP A 134 -10.48 -2.91 4.80
C ASP A 134 -10.03 -3.62 3.52
N ASN A 135 -9.26 -4.70 3.63
CA ASN A 135 -8.83 -5.48 2.49
C ASN A 135 -10.00 -6.07 1.69
N ARG A 136 -11.05 -6.54 2.37
CA ARG A 136 -12.29 -7.00 1.71
C ARG A 136 -13.05 -5.87 1.03
N ARG A 137 -13.05 -4.67 1.61
CA ARG A 137 -13.63 -3.48 1.00
C ARG A 137 -12.86 -3.08 -0.26
N VAL A 138 -11.53 -2.99 -0.17
CA VAL A 138 -10.65 -2.67 -1.31
C VAL A 138 -10.80 -3.69 -2.44
N MET A 139 -10.92 -4.97 -2.11
CA MET A 139 -11.06 -6.05 -3.09
C MET A 139 -12.52 -6.34 -3.46
N SER A 140 -13.48 -5.57 -2.95
CA SER A 140 -14.89 -5.71 -3.33
C SER A 140 -15.23 -4.91 -4.59
N GLY A 141 -16.23 -5.37 -5.35
CA GLY A 141 -16.71 -4.63 -6.52
C GLY A 141 -15.87 -4.86 -7.77
N GLU A 142 -15.51 -3.78 -8.47
CA GLU A 142 -14.90 -3.78 -9.82
C GLU A 142 -13.36 -3.93 -9.83
N ILE A 143 -12.72 -4.20 -8.68
CA ILE A 143 -11.26 -4.32 -8.56
C ILE A 143 -10.75 -5.72 -8.96
N LEU A 144 -11.55 -6.76 -8.73
CA LEU A 144 -11.29 -8.16 -9.11
C LEU A 144 -12.51 -8.78 -9.78
#